data_AF-A0A2T3JK98-F1
#
_entry.id   AF-A0A2T3JK98-F1
#
_cell.length_a   1.000
_cell.length_b   1.000
_cell.length_c   1.000
_cell.angle_alpha   90.00
_cell.angle_beta   90.00
_cell.angle_gamma   90.00
#
_symmetry.space_group_name_H-M   'P 1'
#
loop_
_entity.id
_entity.type
_entity.pdbx_description
1 polymer ?
#
loop_
_entity_poly.entity_id
_entity_poly.type
_entity_poly.pdbx_seq_one_letter_code
_entity_poly.pdbx_strand_id
1 'polypeptide(L)'
;MCWIEALKTECEQHGQAEISRRIGYSKAVISQVLNGKYSNGNIERVRERVEGALLGKTVDCPMLGDITLDVCQSHQNRKFSVTNPMRVQMYRSCRSGCPHSSLCKGE
;
A
#
# COMPACT_ATOMS: atom_id res chain seq x y z
N MET A 1 -18.23 -6.11 2.46
CA MET A 1 -17.39 -5.89 3.66
C MET A 1 -16.65 -4.59 3.49
N CYS A 2 -16.74 -3.70 4.48
CA CYS A 2 -15.96 -2.47 4.48
C CYS A 2 -14.50 -2.80 4.87
N TRP A 3 -13.54 -2.04 4.35
CA TRP A 3 -12.11 -2.24 4.65
C TRP A 3 -11.80 -2.08 6.16
N ILE A 4 -12.59 -1.28 6.88
CA ILE A 4 -12.49 -1.11 8.34
C ILE A 4 -12.87 -2.40 9.07
N GLU A 5 -13.90 -3.11 8.60
CA GLU A 5 -14.31 -4.39 9.17
C GLU A 5 -13.24 -5.46 8.92
N ALA A 6 -12.72 -5.53 7.69
CA ALA A 6 -11.61 -6.44 7.37
C ALA A 6 -10.39 -6.18 8.25
N LEU A 7 -10.03 -4.89 8.45
CA LEU A 7 -8.95 -4.50 9.34
C LEU A 7 -9.21 -4.93 10.79
N LYS A 8 -10.44 -4.76 11.28
CA LYS A 8 -10.82 -5.16 12.64
C LYS A 8 -10.72 -6.67 12.82
N THR A 9 -11.30 -7.45 11.91
CA THR A 9 -11.24 -8.92 11.92
C THR A 9 -9.79 -9.42 11.91
N GLU A 10 -8.96 -8.88 11.01
CA GLU A 10 -7.55 -9.23 10.94
C GLU A 10 -6.78 -8.85 12.21
N CYS A 11 -7.10 -7.71 12.82
CA CYS A 11 -6.52 -7.32 14.10
C CYS A 11 -6.96 -8.23 15.26
N GLU A 12 -8.18 -8.76 15.23
CA GLU A 12 -8.68 -9.73 16.20
C GLU A 12 -8.03 -11.11 16.01
N GLN A 13 -7.77 -11.53 14.76
CA GLN A 13 -7.16 -12.82 14.44
C GLN A 13 -5.64 -12.85 14.62
N HIS A 14 -4.93 -11.84 14.11
CA HIS A 14 -3.46 -11.81 14.08
C HIS A 14 -2.85 -10.81 15.08
N GLY A 15 -3.66 -9.92 15.65
CA GLY A 15 -3.18 -8.86 16.54
C GLY A 15 -2.70 -7.62 15.77
N GLN A 16 -2.91 -6.45 16.37
CA GLN A 16 -2.51 -5.16 15.78
C GLN A 16 -1.01 -5.04 15.48
N ALA A 17 -0.16 -5.79 16.20
CA ALA A 17 1.28 -5.80 15.96
C ALA A 17 1.65 -6.42 14.61
N GLU A 18 1.07 -7.57 14.28
CA GLU A 18 1.34 -8.22 13.01
C GLU A 18 0.75 -7.39 11.85
N ILE A 19 -0.48 -6.91 12.02
CA ILE A 19 -1.13 -6.07 11.01
C ILE A 19 -0.35 -4.78 10.75
N SER A 20 0.17 -4.14 11.80
CA SER A 20 1.04 -2.96 11.68
C SER A 20 2.27 -3.22 10.81
N ARG A 21 2.86 -4.42 10.93
CA ARG A 21 4.01 -4.84 10.13
C ARG A 21 3.62 -5.16 8.69
N ARG A 22 2.48 -5.81 8.46
CA ARG A 22 1.95 -6.11 7.11
C ARG A 22 1.63 -4.85 6.31
N ILE A 23 0.87 -3.91 6.88
CA ILE A 23 0.44 -2.71 6.16
C ILE A 23 1.53 -1.61 6.11
N GLY A 24 2.52 -1.69 7.02
CA GLY A 24 3.61 -0.72 7.14
C GLY A 24 3.23 0.58 7.86
N TYR A 25 2.23 0.54 8.74
CA TYR A 25 1.80 1.66 9.57
C TYR A 25 1.96 1.33 11.06
N SER A 26 2.06 2.35 11.90
CA SER A 26 2.17 2.12 13.34
C SER A 26 0.85 1.65 13.96
N LYS A 27 0.94 0.91 15.07
CA LYS A 27 -0.23 0.49 15.88
C LYS A 27 -1.13 1.67 16.26
N ALA A 28 -0.53 2.82 16.55
CA ALA A 28 -1.25 4.05 16.87
C ALA A 28 -2.14 4.52 15.71
N VAL A 29 -1.62 4.46 14.47
CA VAL A 29 -2.40 4.80 13.26
C VAL A 29 -3.57 3.84 13.08
N ILE A 30 -3.34 2.52 13.24
CA ILE A 30 -4.41 1.52 13.17
C ILE A 30 -5.51 1.83 14.20
N SER A 31 -5.13 2.08 15.45
CA SER A 31 -6.08 2.42 16.51
C SER A 31 -6.84 3.72 16.19
N GLN A 32 -6.16 4.75 15.70
CA GLN A 32 -6.81 6.02 15.32
C GLN A 32 -7.80 5.82 14.17
N VAL A 33 -7.47 4.98 13.20
CA VAL A 33 -8.32 4.66 12.04
C VAL A 33 -9.56 3.88 12.48
N LEU A 34 -9.39 2.84 13.31
CA LEU A 34 -10.51 2.07 13.87
C LEU A 34 -11.46 2.92 14.72
N ASN A 35 -10.92 3.94 15.41
CA ASN A 35 -11.71 4.88 16.21
C ASN A 35 -12.23 6.08 15.41
N GLY A 36 -11.96 6.17 14.10
CA GLY A 36 -12.38 7.30 13.27
C GLY A 36 -11.71 8.64 13.62
N LYS A 37 -10.60 8.62 14.37
CA LYS A 37 -9.84 9.81 14.83
C LYS A 37 -8.61 10.11 13.97
N TYR A 38 -8.42 9.38 12.87
CA TYR A 38 -7.29 9.61 11.97
C TYR A 38 -7.58 10.75 10.99
N SER A 39 -7.53 11.99 11.49
CA SER A 39 -7.88 13.21 10.75
C SER A 39 -6.68 13.87 10.06
N ASN A 40 -5.49 13.73 10.63
CA ASN A 40 -4.27 14.44 10.18
C ASN A 40 -3.46 13.67 9.12
N GLY A 41 -4.00 12.58 8.57
CA GLY A 41 -3.30 11.75 7.60
C GLY A 41 -4.19 11.38 6.42
N ASN A 42 -3.56 10.86 5.37
CA ASN A 42 -4.29 10.37 4.19
C ASN A 42 -4.95 9.03 4.52
N ILE A 43 -6.20 9.07 5.00
CA ILE A 43 -6.99 7.87 5.29
C ILE A 43 -7.15 6.97 4.06
N GLU A 44 -7.19 7.57 2.87
CA GLU A 44 -7.30 6.83 1.61
C GLU A 44 -6.06 5.95 1.35
N ARG A 45 -4.86 6.43 1.71
CA ARG A 45 -3.64 5.61 1.62
C ARG A 45 -3.66 4.43 2.59
N VAL A 46 -4.25 4.63 3.78
CA VAL A 46 -4.42 3.53 4.74
C VAL A 46 -5.39 2.50 4.16
N ARG A 47 -6.53 2.96 3.62
CA ARG A 47 -7.50 2.11 2.95
C ARG A 47 -6.86 1.30 1.83
N GLU A 48 -6.11 1.94 0.92
CA GLU A 48 -5.43 1.23 -0.17
C GLU A 48 -4.47 0.15 0.36
N ARG A 49 -3.69 0.46 1.41
CA ARG A 49 -2.80 -0.52 2.04
C ARG A 49 -3.55 -1.69 2.67
N VAL A 50 -4.66 -1.42 3.34
CA VAL A 50 -5.52 -2.45 3.92
C VAL A 50 -6.15 -3.30 2.83
N GLU A 51 -6.64 -2.68 1.76
CA GLU A 51 -7.19 -3.40 0.61
C GLU A 51 -6.14 -4.28 -0.09
N GLY A 52 -4.92 -3.78 -0.26
CA GLY A 52 -3.83 -4.54 -0.86
C GLY A 52 -3.31 -5.68 0.02
N ALA A 53 -3.05 -5.40 1.30
CA ALA A 53 -2.38 -6.34 2.20
C ALA A 53 -3.34 -7.34 2.88
N LEU A 54 -4.59 -6.95 3.14
CA LEU A 54 -5.57 -7.78 3.88
C LEU A 54 -6.67 -8.33 2.98
N LEU A 55 -7.20 -7.51 2.05
CA LEU A 55 -8.22 -7.99 1.11
C LEU A 55 -7.62 -8.61 -0.16
N GLY A 56 -6.29 -8.62 -0.31
CA GLY A 56 -5.61 -9.22 -1.45
C GLY A 56 -5.93 -8.54 -2.77
N LYS A 57 -6.23 -7.24 -2.76
CA LYS A 57 -6.54 -6.49 -3.99
C LYS A 57 -5.32 -6.54 -4.91
N THR A 58 -5.49 -7.19 -6.06
CA THR A 58 -4.47 -7.24 -7.10
C THR A 58 -4.65 -6.12 -8.12
N VAL A 59 -3.55 -5.75 -8.76
CA VAL A 59 -3.47 -4.77 -9.84
C VAL A 59 -2.65 -5.37 -10.97
N ASP A 60 -3.08 -5.11 -12.20
CA ASP A 60 -2.34 -5.53 -13.38
C ASP A 60 -1.16 -4.58 -13.60
N CYS A 61 0.05 -5.03 -13.26
CA CYS A 61 1.25 -4.26 -13.47
C CYS A 61 1.79 -4.52 -14.88
N PRO A 62 1.99 -3.49 -15.71
CA PRO A 62 2.47 -3.67 -17.09
C PRO A 62 3.88 -4.27 -17.20
N MET A 63 4.61 -4.41 -16.07
CA MET A 63 5.98 -4.95 -16.04
C MET A 63 6.09 -6.30 -15.32
N LEU A 64 5.25 -6.55 -14.30
CA LEU A 64 5.27 -7.76 -13.47
C LEU A 64 4.07 -8.69 -13.68
N GLY A 65 3.01 -8.23 -14.35
CA GLY A 65 1.71 -8.89 -14.41
C GLY A 65 0.87 -8.63 -13.17
N ASP A 66 -0.01 -9.58 -12.84
CA ASP A 66 -0.90 -9.47 -11.67
C ASP A 66 -0.10 -9.51 -10.37
N ILE A 67 -0.10 -8.39 -9.65
CA ILE A 67 0.58 -8.25 -8.35
C ILE A 67 -0.37 -7.65 -7.34
N THR A 68 -0.16 -7.92 -6.05
CA THR A 68 -0.92 -7.24 -5.00
C THR A 68 -0.61 -5.75 -4.97
N LEU A 69 -1.61 -4.96 -4.60
CA LEU A 69 -1.50 -3.51 -4.56
C LEU A 69 -0.43 -3.04 -3.55
N ASP A 70 -0.19 -3.79 -2.47
CA ASP A 70 0.88 -3.51 -1.51
C ASP A 70 2.27 -3.63 -2.16
N VAL A 71 2.47 -4.64 -3.01
CA VAL A 71 3.72 -4.87 -3.75
C VAL A 71 3.90 -3.74 -4.74
N CYS A 72 2.85 -3.40 -5.50
CA CYS A 72 2.88 -2.27 -6.44
C CYS A 72 3.29 -0.95 -5.73
N GLN A 73 2.68 -0.62 -4.60
CA GLN A 73 3.03 0.58 -3.83
C GLN A 73 4.43 0.50 -3.20
N SER A 74 4.88 -0.69 -2.81
CA SER A 74 6.24 -0.91 -2.31
C SER A 74 7.28 -0.67 -3.40
N HIS A 75 7.01 -1.10 -4.64
CA HIS A 75 7.84 -0.80 -5.80
C HIS A 75 7.85 0.69 -6.14
N GLN A 76 6.71 1.37 -6.05
CA GLN A 76 6.60 2.82 -6.26
C GLN A 76 7.41 3.62 -5.22
N ASN A 77 7.31 3.27 -3.93
CA ASN A 77 8.00 4.00 -2.85
C ASN A 77 9.51 3.70 -2.75
N ARG A 78 10.04 2.73 -3.50
CA ARG A 78 11.47 2.41 -3.47
C ARG A 78 12.28 3.58 -4.03
N LYS A 79 13.39 3.89 -3.35
CA LYS A 79 14.37 4.88 -3.81
C LYS A 79 15.03 4.42 -5.10
N PHE A 80 15.34 5.38 -5.96
CA PHE A 80 16.12 5.12 -7.17
C PHE A 80 17.48 4.51 -6.82
N SER A 81 17.88 3.46 -7.53
CA SER A 81 19.19 2.83 -7.40
C SER A 81 19.64 2.36 -8.78
N VAL A 82 20.84 2.79 -9.17
CA VAL A 82 21.44 2.50 -10.48
C VAL A 82 22.08 1.11 -10.52
N THR A 83 22.32 0.50 -9.38
CA THR A 83 23.05 -0.78 -9.24
C THR A 83 22.37 -1.94 -9.95
N ASN A 84 21.06 -1.86 -10.21
CA ASN A 84 20.33 -2.92 -10.90
C ASN A 84 19.48 -2.35 -12.05
N PRO A 85 19.74 -2.74 -13.31
CA PRO A 85 19.01 -2.22 -14.47
C PRO A 85 17.52 -2.55 -14.44
N MET A 86 17.13 -3.72 -13.90
CA MET A 86 15.72 -4.08 -13.71
C MET A 86 15.02 -3.12 -12.74
N ARG A 87 15.72 -2.69 -11.67
CA ARG A 87 15.18 -1.70 -10.73
C ARG A 87 15.04 -0.32 -11.37
N VAL A 88 16.00 0.08 -12.20
CA VAL A 88 15.93 1.33 -12.97
C VAL A 88 14.74 1.31 -13.92
N GLN A 89 14.54 0.21 -14.65
CA GLN A 89 13.40 0.05 -15.56
C GLN A 89 12.07 0.10 -14.81
N MET A 90 11.92 -0.67 -13.73
CA MET A 90 10.73 -0.66 -12.89
C MET A 90 10.39 0.76 -12.38
N TYR A 91 11.41 1.46 -11.85
CA TYR A 91 11.24 2.80 -11.31
C TYR A 91 10.79 3.81 -12.38
N ARG A 92 11.32 3.69 -13.60
CA ARG A 92 10.91 4.50 -14.75
C ARG A 92 9.48 4.16 -15.18
N SER A 93 9.15 2.87 -15.33
CA SER A 93 7.80 2.42 -15.72
C SER A 93 6.71 2.92 -14.76
N CYS A 94 6.97 2.92 -13.45
CA CYS A 94 6.03 3.48 -12.48
C CYS A 94 5.81 5.00 -12.65
N ARG A 95 6.76 5.74 -13.24
CA ARG A 95 6.73 7.21 -13.36
C ARG A 95 6.47 7.71 -14.78
N SER A 96 6.47 6.82 -15.77
CA SER A 96 6.24 7.12 -17.18
C SER A 96 4.78 6.96 -17.60
N GLY A 97 3.82 7.05 -16.66
CA GLY A 97 2.38 6.96 -16.95
C GLY A 97 1.71 5.63 -16.57
N CYS A 98 2.18 4.95 -15.52
CA CYS A 98 1.46 3.79 -15.01
C CYS A 98 0.08 4.19 -14.44
N PRO A 99 -1.02 3.52 -14.85
CA PRO A 99 -2.39 3.88 -14.44
C PRO A 99 -2.64 3.69 -12.94
N HIS A 100 -1.83 2.86 -12.29
CA HIS A 100 -1.89 2.59 -10.84
C HIS A 100 -0.84 3.39 -10.05
N SER A 101 -0.12 4.31 -10.70
CA SER A 101 0.94 5.08 -10.04
C SER A 101 0.36 6.23 -9.24
N SER A 102 0.61 6.20 -7.92
CA SER A 102 0.32 7.31 -7.01
C SER A 102 1.38 8.41 -7.05
N LEU A 103 2.43 8.24 -7.85
CA LEU A 103 3.59 9.15 -7.94
C LEU A 103 3.46 10.21 -9.03
N CYS A 104 2.60 10.01 -10.02
CA CYS A 104 2.32 11.01 -11.06
C CYS A 104 1.36 12.11 -10.58
N LYS A 105 1.57 12.62 -9.35
CA LYS A 105 1.14 13.99 -9.01
C LYS A 105 2.33 14.90 -9.30
N GLY A 106 2.55 15.14 -10.59
CA GLY A 106 3.26 16.33 -11.02
C GLY A 106 2.37 17.54 -10.77
N GLU A 107 3.01 18.62 -10.33
CA GLU A 107 2.47 19.97 -10.11
C GLU A 107 1.58 20.50 -11.24
#